data_AF-A0A7C6XYF1-F1
#
_entry.id   AF-A0A7C6XYF1-F1
#
_cell.length_a   1.000
_cell.length_b   1.000
_cell.length_c   1.000
_cell.angle_alpha   90.00
_cell.angle_beta   90.00
_cell.angle_gamma   90.00
#
_symmetry.space_group_name_H-M   'P 1'
#
loop_
_entity.id
_entity.type
_entity.pdbx_description
1 polymer ?
#
loop_
_entity_poly.entity_id
_entity_poly.type
_entity_poly.pdbx_seq_one_letter_code
_entity_poly.pdbx_strand_id
1 'polypeptide(L)'
;MRDRGALYVGILLLLLGLFFLFIEAAGSLLAPLGLRFGWAQAWPFIILFVGLAFWLPILIWWGQRENLSGLAVPGTIILTVGLILLYQNVTGDWRSWSYMWAFIPMSVGLGLLAIYGLGKREQGLLVAAGIVSGIGLVFFVIFASAFGGLIRLLGPAALILIGVFILMRGLQARAAGTRDEWPEE
;
A
#
# COMPACT_ATOMS: atom_id res chain seq x y z
N MET A 1 -28.18 7.02 13.03
CA MET A 1 -26.83 7.25 12.49
C MET A 1 -25.89 7.91 13.51
N ARG A 2 -26.36 8.91 14.28
CA ARG A 2 -25.57 9.64 15.30
C ARG A 2 -24.93 8.71 16.36
N ASP A 3 -25.64 7.69 16.83
CA ASP A 3 -25.14 6.76 17.86
C ASP A 3 -24.02 5.84 17.35
N ARG A 4 -24.08 5.43 16.07
CA ARG A 4 -23.06 4.55 15.45
C ARG A 4 -21.75 5.30 15.21
N GLY A 5 -21.83 6.58 14.84
CA GLY A 5 -20.66 7.45 14.68
C GLY A 5 -19.98 7.72 16.03
N ALA A 6 -20.77 8.03 17.07
CA ALA A 6 -20.24 8.24 18.42
C ALA A 6 -19.56 6.97 18.97
N LEU A 7 -20.18 5.80 18.79
CA LEU A 7 -19.60 4.52 19.21
C LEU A 7 -18.29 4.24 18.46
N TYR A 8 -18.23 4.49 17.15
CA TYR A 8 -17.02 4.30 16.37
C TYR A 8 -15.86 5.20 16.82
N VAL A 9 -16.13 6.50 16.98
CA VAL A 9 -15.13 7.44 17.50
C VAL A 9 -14.71 7.07 18.91
N GLY A 10 -15.66 6.66 19.77
CA GLY A 10 -15.38 6.19 21.13
C GLY A 10 -14.46 4.96 21.14
N ILE A 11 -14.69 3.98 20.26
CA ILE A 11 -13.81 2.81 20.12
C ILE A 11 -12.42 3.23 19.65
N LEU A 12 -12.31 4.10 18.64
CA LEU A 12 -11.01 4.59 18.18
C LEU A 12 -10.24 5.31 19.28
N LEU A 13 -10.89 6.19 20.04
CA LEU A 13 -10.27 6.90 21.16
C LEU A 13 -9.86 5.95 22.28
N LEU A 14 -10.69 4.94 22.58
CA LEU A 14 -10.37 3.92 23.57
C LEU A 14 -9.14 3.10 23.15
N LEU A 15 -9.09 2.65 21.90
CA LEU A 15 -7.94 1.91 21.38
C LEU A 15 -6.67 2.77 21.36
N LEU A 16 -6.78 4.03 20.95
CA LEU A 16 -5.66 4.96 20.93
C LEU A 16 -5.16 5.27 22.35
N GLY A 17 -6.08 5.48 23.30
CA GLY A 17 -5.74 5.69 24.72
C GLY A 17 -5.08 4.47 25.35
N LEU A 18 -5.60 3.26 25.09
CA LEU A 18 -4.97 2.02 25.52
C LEU A 18 -3.58 1.84 24.89
N PHE A 19 -3.41 2.20 23.63
CA PHE A 19 -2.12 2.16 22.95
C PHE A 19 -1.10 3.11 23.61
N PHE A 20 -1.52 4.33 23.96
CA PHE A 20 -0.65 5.29 24.64
C PHE A 20 -0.27 4.80 26.04
N LEU A 21 -1.25 4.31 26.80
CA LEU A 21 -1.01 3.73 28.11
C LEU A 21 -0.05 2.54 28.02
N PHE A 22 -0.19 1.70 26.99
CA PHE A 22 0.69 0.56 26.77
C PHE A 22 2.14 1.01 26.49
N ILE A 23 2.37 2.03 25.67
CA ILE A 23 3.73 2.54 25.41
C ILE A 23 4.36 3.06 26.69
N GLU A 24 3.64 3.89 27.45
CA GLU A 24 4.15 4.49 28.70
C GLU A 24 4.41 3.42 29.77
N ALA A 25 3.49 2.47 29.93
CA ALA A 25 3.64 1.36 30.87
C ALA A 25 4.80 0.45 30.48
N ALA A 26 4.93 0.08 29.19
CA ALA A 26 6.02 -0.74 28.70
C ALA A 26 7.37 -0.04 28.89
N GLY A 27 7.47 1.25 28.57
CA GLY A 27 8.70 2.04 28.78
C GLY A 27 9.10 2.08 30.26
N SER A 28 8.15 2.31 31.16
CA SER A 28 8.39 2.33 32.61
C SER A 28 8.84 0.96 33.16
N LEU A 29 8.22 -0.13 32.71
CA LEU A 29 8.55 -1.49 33.14
C LEU A 29 9.89 -2.00 32.57
N LEU A 30 10.25 -1.57 31.37
CA LEU A 30 11.47 -2.00 30.68
C LEU A 30 12.70 -1.14 31.04
N ALA A 31 12.48 0.10 31.53
CA ALA A 31 13.56 1.00 31.92
C ALA A 31 14.52 0.42 32.98
N PRO A 32 14.07 -0.27 34.05
CA PRO A 32 14.94 -0.93 35.02
C PRO A 32 15.79 -2.07 34.41
N LEU A 33 15.35 -2.65 33.29
CA LEU A 33 16.05 -3.72 32.58
C LEU A 33 17.09 -3.17 31.57
N GLY A 34 17.27 -1.85 31.51
CA GLY A 34 18.17 -1.19 30.55
C GLY A 34 17.62 -1.14 29.12
N LEU A 35 16.38 -1.58 28.90
CA LEU A 35 15.75 -1.60 27.59
C LEU A 35 15.03 -0.27 27.34
N ARG A 36 15.43 0.43 26.28
CA ARG A 36 14.84 1.72 25.88
C ARG A 36 13.71 1.50 24.88
N PHE A 37 12.52 1.26 25.37
CA PHE A 37 11.29 1.22 24.57
C PHE A 37 10.45 2.46 24.84
N GLY A 38 10.03 3.18 23.81
CA GLY A 38 9.19 4.35 23.96
C GLY A 38 8.73 4.95 22.64
N TRP A 39 8.43 6.25 22.66
CA TRP A 39 7.88 6.99 21.53
C TRP A 39 8.75 6.96 20.26
N ALA A 40 10.08 6.88 20.42
CA ALA A 40 11.00 6.80 19.29
C ALA A 40 10.75 5.57 18.40
N GLN A 41 10.30 4.46 18.98
CA GLN A 41 9.97 3.23 18.25
C GLN A 41 8.48 3.11 17.90
N ALA A 42 7.63 3.69 18.73
CA ALA A 42 6.20 3.46 18.66
C ALA A 42 5.44 4.41 17.71
N TRP A 43 6.01 5.54 17.31
CA TRP A 43 5.31 6.54 16.50
C TRP A 43 4.77 6.03 15.13
N PRO A 44 5.40 5.10 14.37
CA PRO A 44 4.85 4.63 13.10
C PRO A 44 3.55 3.87 13.28
N PHE A 45 3.32 3.27 14.46
CA PHE A 45 2.07 2.60 14.77
C PHE A 45 0.87 3.56 14.83
N ILE A 46 1.07 4.84 15.12
CA ILE A 46 0.00 5.84 15.01
C ILE A 46 -0.45 5.94 13.56
N ILE A 47 0.49 5.97 12.61
CA ILE A 47 0.18 6.06 11.19
C ILE A 47 -0.55 4.79 10.74
N LEU A 48 -0.08 3.61 11.17
CA LEU A 48 -0.80 2.35 10.93
C LEU A 48 -2.21 2.38 11.52
N PHE A 49 -2.38 2.87 12.74
CA PHE A 49 -3.67 3.01 13.39
C PHE A 49 -4.62 3.91 12.61
N VAL A 50 -4.15 5.06 12.13
CA VAL A 50 -4.95 5.95 11.26
C VAL A 50 -5.34 5.22 9.97
N GLY A 51 -4.40 4.49 9.35
CA GLY A 51 -4.70 3.70 8.15
C GLY A 51 -5.75 2.62 8.39
N LEU A 52 -5.67 1.90 9.52
CA LEU A 52 -6.68 0.95 9.95
C LEU A 52 -8.02 1.64 10.23
N ALA A 53 -8.04 2.85 10.77
CA ALA A 53 -9.26 3.62 11.00
C ALA A 53 -10.01 3.98 9.71
N PHE A 54 -9.38 3.96 8.54
CA PHE A 54 -10.10 4.07 7.27
C PHE A 54 -10.72 2.73 6.83
N TRP A 55 -10.11 1.61 7.21
CA TRP A 55 -10.58 0.27 6.88
C TRP A 55 -11.66 -0.27 7.84
N LEU A 56 -11.59 0.09 9.12
CA LEU A 56 -12.51 -0.39 10.15
C LEU A 56 -13.99 -0.14 9.83
N PRO A 57 -14.43 1.03 9.32
CA PRO A 57 -15.82 1.24 8.92
C PRO A 57 -16.32 0.23 7.88
N ILE A 58 -15.46 -0.12 6.91
CA ILE A 58 -15.78 -1.06 5.84
C ILE A 58 -16.03 -2.46 6.44
N LEU A 59 -15.19 -2.86 7.40
CA LEU A 59 -15.27 -4.17 8.07
C LEU A 59 -16.45 -4.26 9.04
N ILE A 60 -16.68 -3.22 9.84
CA ILE A 60 -17.76 -3.18 10.85
C ILE A 60 -19.13 -3.09 10.17
N TRP A 61 -19.26 -2.24 9.15
CA TRP A 61 -20.50 -2.06 8.39
C TRP A 61 -20.44 -2.75 7.04
N TRP A 62 -20.18 -4.06 7.05
CA TRP A 62 -20.04 -4.87 5.84
C TRP A 62 -21.24 -4.79 4.87
N GLY A 63 -22.45 -4.54 5.38
CA GLY A 63 -23.64 -4.32 4.56
C GLY A 63 -23.66 -2.99 3.80
N GLN A 64 -22.82 -2.02 4.17
CA GLN A 64 -22.65 -0.71 3.51
C GLN A 64 -21.29 -0.59 2.82
N ARG A 65 -20.57 -1.70 2.67
CA ARG A 65 -19.20 -1.72 2.13
C ARG A 65 -19.09 -1.08 0.74
N GLU A 66 -20.13 -1.15 -0.09
CA GLU A 66 -20.14 -0.50 -1.41
C GLU A 66 -20.03 1.03 -1.28
N ASN A 67 -20.81 1.63 -0.37
CA ASN A 67 -20.81 3.07 -0.12
C ASN A 67 -19.55 3.53 0.61
N LEU A 68 -18.96 2.67 1.46
CA LEU A 68 -17.75 2.95 2.23
C LEU A 68 -16.46 2.60 1.50
N SER A 69 -16.56 1.91 0.34
CA SER A 69 -15.42 1.39 -0.40
C SER A 69 -14.39 2.47 -0.74
N GLY A 70 -14.82 3.71 -0.98
CA GLY A 70 -13.96 4.85 -1.25
C GLY A 70 -12.91 5.14 -0.15
N LEU A 71 -13.15 4.69 1.10
CA LEU A 71 -12.19 4.81 2.20
C LEU A 71 -11.00 3.85 2.06
N ALA A 72 -11.10 2.81 1.23
CA ALA A 72 -10.04 1.83 1.06
C ALA A 72 -8.76 2.44 0.46
N VAL A 73 -8.88 3.42 -0.45
CA VAL A 73 -7.72 4.11 -1.06
C VAL A 73 -6.92 4.91 -0.03
N PRO A 74 -7.47 5.90 0.70
CA PRO A 74 -6.70 6.58 1.73
C PRO A 74 -6.21 5.63 2.84
N GLY A 75 -7.01 4.62 3.21
CA GLY A 75 -6.59 3.63 4.21
C GLY A 75 -5.39 2.79 3.78
N THR A 76 -5.38 2.28 2.55
CA THR A 76 -4.23 1.52 2.00
C THR A 76 -2.98 2.37 1.84
N ILE A 77 -3.11 3.62 1.41
CA ILE A 77 -1.98 4.55 1.30
C ILE A 77 -1.36 4.77 2.68
N ILE A 78 -2.16 5.15 3.67
CA ILE A 78 -1.67 5.44 5.02
C ILE A 78 -1.06 4.19 5.67
N LEU A 79 -1.68 3.01 5.49
CA LEU A 79 -1.10 1.74 5.96
C LEU A 79 0.26 1.46 5.31
N THR A 80 0.37 1.65 4.00
CA THR A 80 1.62 1.41 3.27
C THR A 80 2.72 2.35 3.76
N VAL A 81 2.41 3.64 3.92
CA VAL A 81 3.35 4.62 4.49
C VAL A 81 3.73 4.24 5.92
N GLY A 82 2.77 3.87 6.77
CA GLY A 82 3.03 3.41 8.13
C GLY A 82 3.94 2.18 8.18
N LEU A 83 3.76 1.22 7.27
CA LEU A 83 4.61 0.02 7.17
C LEU A 83 6.04 0.36 6.73
N ILE A 84 6.20 1.26 5.76
CA ILE A 84 7.52 1.74 5.33
C ILE A 84 8.24 2.42 6.51
N LEU A 85 7.54 3.33 7.20
CA LEU A 85 8.11 4.07 8.32
C LEU A 85 8.40 3.15 9.51
N LEU A 86 7.57 2.13 9.76
CA LEU A 86 7.84 1.12 10.77
C LEU A 86 9.11 0.33 10.44
N TYR A 87 9.22 -0.15 9.20
CA TYR A 87 10.43 -0.84 8.73
C TYR A 87 11.68 0.03 8.92
N GLN A 88 11.64 1.30 8.49
CA GLN A 88 12.77 2.22 8.59
C GLN A 88 13.14 2.53 10.03
N ASN A 89 12.14 2.68 10.89
CA ASN A 89 12.36 2.97 12.29
C ASN A 89 12.97 1.77 13.04
N VAL A 90 12.53 0.54 12.74
CA VAL A 90 13.05 -0.69 13.35
C VAL A 90 14.44 -1.04 12.83
N THR A 91 14.68 -0.89 11.53
CA THR A 91 15.97 -1.29 10.91
C THR A 91 17.02 -0.18 10.91
N GLY A 92 16.60 1.07 11.07
CA GLY A 92 17.46 2.25 10.89
C GLY A 92 17.77 2.57 9.42
N ASP A 93 17.26 1.80 8.45
CA ASP A 93 17.53 2.02 7.02
C ASP A 93 16.63 3.13 6.45
N TRP A 94 16.89 4.37 6.85
CA TRP A 94 16.20 5.55 6.29
C TRP A 94 16.54 5.82 4.83
N ARG A 95 17.68 5.30 4.35
CA ARG A 95 18.08 5.41 2.94
C ARG A 95 17.12 4.66 2.03
N SER A 96 16.46 3.62 2.53
CA SER A 96 15.42 2.89 1.80
C SER A 96 14.28 3.79 1.30
N TRP A 97 14.07 4.96 1.89
CA TRP A 97 13.08 5.95 1.42
C TRP A 97 13.30 6.33 -0.04
N SER A 98 14.55 6.33 -0.53
CA SER A 98 14.90 6.64 -1.92
C SER A 98 14.19 5.76 -2.96
N TYR A 99 13.73 4.56 -2.59
CA TYR A 99 13.00 3.66 -3.47
C TYR A 99 11.67 3.14 -2.91
N MET A 100 11.53 3.00 -1.58
CA MET A 100 10.29 2.49 -0.98
C MET A 100 9.09 3.43 -1.15
N TRP A 101 9.31 4.74 -1.38
CA TRP A 101 8.21 5.67 -1.66
C TRP A 101 7.37 5.23 -2.88
N ALA A 102 7.96 4.47 -3.82
CA ALA A 102 7.26 3.95 -4.99
C ALA A 102 6.15 2.92 -4.65
N PHE A 103 6.14 2.40 -3.42
CA PHE A 103 5.00 1.65 -2.90
C PHE A 103 3.75 2.52 -2.70
N ILE A 104 3.88 3.84 -2.59
CA ILE A 104 2.72 4.74 -2.43
C ILE A 104 1.81 4.68 -3.68
N PRO A 105 2.28 4.90 -4.93
CA PRO A 105 1.44 4.64 -6.11
C PRO A 105 0.90 3.21 -6.17
N MET A 106 1.70 2.19 -5.81
CA MET A 106 1.19 0.80 -5.77
C MET A 106 0.03 0.64 -4.79
N SER A 107 0.08 1.30 -3.63
CA SER A 107 -0.97 1.29 -2.62
C SER A 107 -2.27 1.94 -3.12
N VAL A 108 -2.19 2.97 -3.97
CA VAL A 108 -3.37 3.54 -4.64
C VAL A 108 -4.05 2.47 -5.49
N GLY A 109 -3.28 1.73 -6.29
CA GLY A 109 -3.82 0.65 -7.11
C GLY A 109 -4.41 -0.49 -6.28
N LEU A 110 -3.80 -0.85 -5.14
CA LEU A 110 -4.39 -1.80 -4.17
C LEU A 110 -5.70 -1.27 -3.59
N GLY A 111 -5.78 0.03 -3.28
CA GLY A 111 -7.02 0.68 -2.85
C GLY A 111 -8.11 0.64 -3.92
N LEU A 112 -7.77 0.85 -5.18
CA LEU A 112 -8.70 0.72 -6.31
C LEU A 112 -9.15 -0.73 -6.51
N LEU A 113 -8.26 -1.72 -6.36
CA LEU A 113 -8.62 -3.13 -6.36
C LEU A 113 -9.55 -3.49 -5.20
N ALA A 114 -9.32 -2.91 -4.02
CA ALA A 114 -10.22 -3.05 -2.89
C ALA A 114 -11.61 -2.46 -3.20
N ILE A 115 -11.69 -1.26 -3.80
CA ILE A 115 -12.96 -0.69 -4.25
C ILE A 115 -13.65 -1.62 -5.24
N TYR A 116 -12.91 -2.16 -6.21
CA TYR A 116 -13.45 -3.11 -7.18
C TYR A 116 -14.06 -4.34 -6.49
N GLY A 117 -13.35 -4.95 -5.54
CA GLY A 117 -13.81 -6.15 -4.83
C GLY A 117 -14.94 -5.90 -3.82
N LEU A 118 -14.99 -4.70 -3.23
CA LEU A 118 -16.02 -4.32 -2.25
C LEU A 118 -17.29 -3.77 -2.90
N GLY A 119 -17.20 -3.25 -4.13
CA GLY A 119 -18.26 -2.57 -4.87
C GLY A 119 -18.83 -3.36 -6.05
N LYS A 120 -19.32 -2.62 -7.05
CA LYS A 120 -20.01 -3.16 -8.25
C LYS A 120 -19.09 -3.80 -9.30
N ARG A 121 -17.78 -3.91 -9.02
CA ARG A 121 -16.79 -4.54 -9.92
C ARG A 121 -16.71 -3.89 -11.30
N GLU A 122 -16.68 -2.57 -11.34
CA GLU A 122 -16.52 -1.80 -12.57
C GLU A 122 -15.18 -2.09 -13.26
N GLN A 123 -15.20 -2.43 -14.55
CA GLN A 123 -13.99 -2.78 -15.32
C GLN A 123 -12.96 -1.64 -15.35
N GLY A 124 -13.43 -0.38 -15.37
CA GLY A 124 -12.55 0.80 -15.34
C GLY A 124 -11.65 0.85 -14.09
N LEU A 125 -12.08 0.31 -12.95
CA LEU A 125 -11.27 0.24 -11.73
C LEU A 125 -10.10 -0.74 -11.87
N LEU A 126 -10.30 -1.88 -12.54
CA LEU A 126 -9.21 -2.84 -12.79
C LEU A 126 -8.14 -2.24 -13.69
N VAL A 127 -8.56 -1.54 -14.75
CA VAL A 127 -7.65 -0.86 -15.67
C VAL A 127 -6.87 0.23 -14.92
N ALA A 128 -7.56 1.10 -14.17
CA ALA A 128 -6.92 2.15 -13.39
C ALA A 128 -5.96 1.57 -12.34
N ALA A 129 -6.38 0.54 -11.61
CA ALA A 129 -5.54 -0.14 -10.63
C ALA A 129 -4.29 -0.74 -11.27
N GLY A 130 -4.45 -1.44 -12.40
CA GLY A 130 -3.35 -2.05 -13.14
C GLY A 130 -2.33 -1.01 -13.63
N ILE A 131 -2.82 0.10 -14.19
CA ILE A 131 -1.95 1.20 -14.66
C ILE A 131 -1.19 1.82 -13.48
N VAL A 132 -1.90 2.22 -12.42
CA VAL A 132 -1.29 2.94 -11.28
C VAL A 132 -0.33 2.05 -10.50
N SER A 133 -0.70 0.78 -10.25
CA SER A 133 0.20 -0.21 -9.66
C SER A 133 1.40 -0.51 -10.57
N GLY A 134 1.19 -0.59 -11.88
CA GLY A 134 2.26 -0.77 -12.87
C GLY A 134 3.27 0.37 -12.86
N ILE A 135 2.80 1.62 -12.81
CA ILE A 135 3.67 2.81 -12.68
C ILE A 135 4.48 2.76 -11.38
N GLY A 136 3.81 2.45 -10.25
CA GLY A 136 4.50 2.29 -8.96
C GLY A 136 5.56 1.19 -8.97
N LEU A 137 5.27 0.06 -9.61
CA LEU A 137 6.23 -1.03 -9.78
C LEU A 137 7.43 -0.60 -10.62
N VAL A 138 7.20 0.07 -11.76
CA VAL A 138 8.28 0.58 -12.62
C VAL A 138 9.17 1.56 -11.86
N PHE A 139 8.57 2.49 -11.10
CA PHE A 139 9.34 3.41 -10.25
C PHE A 139 10.11 2.65 -9.18
N PHE A 140 9.50 1.69 -8.50
CA PHE A 140 10.19 0.90 -7.49
C PHE A 140 11.41 0.21 -8.09
N VAL A 141 11.27 -0.43 -9.26
CA VAL A 141 12.39 -1.09 -9.93
C VAL A 141 13.48 -0.08 -10.28
N ILE A 142 13.15 1.05 -10.90
CA ILE A 142 14.13 2.10 -11.28
C ILE A 142 14.89 2.61 -10.06
N PHE A 143 14.18 3.03 -9.00
CA PHE A 143 14.82 3.62 -7.83
C PHE A 143 15.54 2.59 -6.97
N ALA A 144 15.00 1.38 -6.81
CA ALA A 144 15.67 0.31 -6.08
C ALA A 144 16.95 -0.13 -6.79
N SER A 145 16.94 -0.15 -8.14
CA SER A 145 18.16 -0.35 -8.95
C SER A 145 19.23 0.70 -8.66
N ALA A 146 18.83 1.97 -8.64
CA ALA A 146 19.78 3.07 -8.56
C ALA A 146 20.35 3.23 -7.14
N PHE A 147 19.52 3.03 -6.11
CA PHE A 147 19.82 3.45 -4.74
C PHE A 147 19.81 2.32 -3.70
N GLY A 148 19.30 1.13 -4.02
CA GLY A 148 18.94 0.07 -3.06
C GLY A 148 20.05 -0.87 -2.59
N GLY A 149 21.33 -0.49 -2.67
CA GLY A 149 22.46 -1.25 -2.08
C GLY A 149 22.60 -2.69 -2.58
N LEU A 150 21.91 -3.64 -1.93
CA LEU A 150 21.82 -5.06 -2.28
C LEU A 150 21.01 -5.30 -3.58
N ILE A 151 20.08 -4.41 -3.93
CA ILE A 151 19.16 -4.55 -5.08
C ILE A 151 19.75 -3.91 -6.37
N ARG A 152 20.97 -3.37 -6.29
CA ARG A 152 21.59 -2.56 -7.34
C ARG A 152 21.79 -3.28 -8.67
N LEU A 153 21.95 -4.61 -8.65
CA LEU A 153 22.02 -5.46 -9.85
C LEU A 153 20.68 -6.08 -10.24
N LEU A 154 19.78 -6.32 -9.29
CA LEU A 154 18.49 -6.97 -9.55
C LEU A 154 17.53 -6.05 -10.31
N GLY A 155 17.55 -4.77 -10.01
CA GLY A 155 16.63 -3.84 -10.63
C GLY A 155 16.90 -3.56 -12.11
N PRO A 156 18.15 -3.34 -12.58
CA PRO A 156 18.44 -3.22 -14.01
C PRO A 156 18.08 -4.50 -14.78
N ALA A 157 18.35 -5.67 -14.19
CA ALA A 157 17.98 -6.96 -14.77
C ALA A 157 16.45 -7.11 -14.91
N ALA A 158 15.68 -6.73 -13.87
CA ALA A 158 14.22 -6.75 -13.92
C ALA A 158 13.65 -5.78 -14.97
N LEU A 159 14.22 -4.58 -15.11
CA LEU A 159 13.84 -3.62 -16.15
C LEU A 159 14.06 -4.18 -17.56
N ILE A 160 15.20 -4.83 -17.80
CA ILE A 160 15.48 -5.48 -19.08
C ILE A 160 14.45 -6.57 -19.34
N LEU A 161 14.18 -7.45 -18.38
CA LEU A 161 13.21 -8.54 -18.52
C LEU A 161 11.79 -8.04 -18.79
N ILE A 162 11.34 -7.01 -18.06
CA ILE A 162 10.02 -6.39 -18.26
C ILE A 162 9.94 -5.70 -19.62
N GLY A 163 10.96 -4.93 -20.00
CA GLY A 163 11.01 -4.27 -21.31
C GLY A 163 10.98 -5.27 -22.46
N VAL A 164 11.74 -6.36 -22.35
CA VAL A 164 11.76 -7.47 -23.30
C VAL A 164 10.39 -8.18 -23.38
N PHE A 165 9.73 -8.41 -22.24
CA PHE A 165 8.39 -9.00 -22.21
C PHE A 165 7.32 -8.12 -22.89
N ILE A 166 7.35 -6.80 -22.63
CA ILE A 166 6.44 -5.84 -23.26
C ILE A 166 6.68 -5.78 -24.77
N LEU A 167 7.95 -5.73 -25.21
CA LEU A 167 8.31 -5.77 -26.62
C LEU A 167 7.80 -7.03 -27.32
N MET A 168 7.98 -8.20 -26.71
CA MET A 168 7.48 -9.45 -27.27
C MET A 168 5.96 -9.45 -27.42
N ARG A 169 5.22 -8.98 -26.41
CA ARG A 169 3.76 -8.86 -26.52
C ARG A 169 3.31 -7.87 -27.58
N GLY A 170 4.00 -6.75 -27.72
CA GLY A 170 3.74 -5.76 -28.78
C GLY A 170 3.98 -6.33 -30.18
N LEU A 171 5.05 -7.12 -30.36
CA LEU A 171 5.35 -7.80 -31.62
C LEU A 171 4.32 -8.90 -31.93
N GLN A 172 3.90 -9.68 -30.95
CA GLN A 172 2.87 -10.71 -31.11
C GLN A 172 1.50 -10.11 -31.47
N ALA A 173 1.11 -9.00 -30.84
CA ALA A 173 -0.12 -8.29 -31.18
C ALA A 173 -0.11 -7.75 -32.62
N ARG A 174 1.03 -7.26 -33.10
CA ARG A 174 1.21 -6.82 -34.50
C ARG A 174 1.19 -7.98 -35.50
N ALA A 175 1.78 -9.11 -35.15
CA ALA A 175 1.77 -10.32 -35.99
C ALA A 175 0.39 -11.00 -36.05
N ALA A 176 -0.43 -10.84 -35.00
CA ALA A 176 -1.81 -11.34 -34.99
C ALA A 176 -2.76 -10.48 -35.84
N GLY A 177 -2.57 -9.15 -35.87
CA GLY A 177 -3.40 -8.22 -36.65
C GLY A 177 -3.13 -8.21 -38.17
N THR A 178 -2.15 -8.96 -38.66
CA THR A 178 -1.79 -9.03 -40.11
C THR A 178 -2.36 -10.27 -40.82
N ARG A 179 -3.19 -11.09 -40.15
CA ARG A 179 -3.76 -12.33 -40.71
C ARG A 179 -5.23 -12.26 -41.16
N ASP A 180 -5.93 -11.14 -40.94
CA ASP A 180 -7.39 -11.04 -41.18
C ASP A 180 -7.78 -10.24 -42.44
N GLU A 181 -6.85 -9.92 -43.34
CA GLU A 181 -7.15 -9.23 -44.60
C GLU A 181 -6.80 -10.08 -45.82
N TRP A 182 -7.69 -11.02 -46.18
CA TRP A 182 -8.00 -11.29 -47.59
C TRP A 182 -9.35 -12.03 -47.75
N PRO A 183 -10.44 -11.35 -48.13
CA PRO A 183 -11.57 -12.02 -48.75
C PRO A 183 -11.17 -12.36 -50.20
N GLU A 184 -11.03 -13.65 -50.51
CA GLU A 184 -11.05 -14.09 -51.92
C GLU A 184 -12.46 -13.90 -52.47
N GLU A 185 -12.57 -13.04 -53.48
CA GLU A 185 -13.74 -12.90 -54.36
C GLU A 185 -13.94 -14.12 -55.26
#